data_AF-A0A9Q0WEN7-F1
#
_entry.id   AF-A0A9Q0WEN7-F1
#
_cell.length_a   1.000
_cell.length_b   1.000
_cell.length_c   1.000
_cell.angle_alpha   90.00
_cell.angle_beta   90.00
_cell.angle_gamma   90.00
#
_symmetry.space_group_name_H-M   'P 1'
#
loop_
_entity.id
_entity.type
_entity.pdbx_description
1 polymer ?
#
loop_
_entity_poly.entity_id
_entity_poly.type
_entity_poly.pdbx_seq_one_letter_code
_entity_poly.pdbx_strand_id
1 'polypeptide(L)'
;MSVESALKLLGVSDGASFDEILRAKNSIVATCKDDQETIAQVEAAYDMLLMRSLTQRRAGKVVSSNIRYADVKPVSGPGIGPVPQWMQTTIKNTPVSVETPSTGELGLQAGVYGALMVLTYVNGTSMPSVAPYAGADVPGLILATSFGASLYFMTKKNVKLGKATIITIGGLVAGAVVGSAVENWLQVDIVPFLSLHSPAAVVSEFILFSQFLISLYLR
;
A
#
# COMPACT_ATOMS: atom_id res chain seq x y z
N MET A 1 5.92 -33.30 -6.42
CA MET A 1 5.94 -33.55 -4.96
C MET A 1 5.04 -32.52 -4.27
N SER A 2 4.38 -32.88 -3.18
CA SER A 2 3.66 -31.94 -2.30
C SER A 2 4.50 -31.60 -1.06
N VAL A 3 4.13 -30.55 -0.31
CA VAL A 3 4.89 -30.09 0.86
C VAL A 3 4.93 -31.17 1.96
N GLU A 4 3.82 -31.89 2.15
CA GLU A 4 3.69 -32.98 3.12
C GLU A 4 4.58 -34.15 2.72
N SER A 5 4.70 -34.43 1.42
CA SER A 5 5.60 -35.47 0.91
C SER A 5 7.07 -35.10 1.12
N ALA A 6 7.44 -33.83 0.98
CA ALA A 6 8.81 -33.35 1.22
C ALA A 6 9.19 -33.41 2.72
N LEU A 7 8.28 -33.03 3.61
CA LEU A 7 8.47 -33.14 5.06
C LEU A 7 8.65 -34.59 5.50
N LYS A 8 7.82 -35.50 4.97
CA LYS A 8 7.91 -36.93 5.27
C LYS A 8 9.21 -37.54 4.73
N LEU A 9 9.68 -37.10 3.56
CA LEU A 9 10.91 -37.58 2.94
C LEU A 9 12.15 -37.14 3.71
N LEU A 10 12.18 -35.89 4.21
CA LEU A 10 13.26 -35.37 5.04
C LEU A 10 13.15 -35.82 6.52
N GLY A 11 12.00 -36.36 6.94
CA GLY A 11 11.76 -36.78 8.33
C GLY A 11 11.60 -35.61 9.29
N VAL A 12 11.09 -34.47 8.80
CA VAL A 12 11.08 -33.19 9.52
C VAL A 12 9.63 -32.76 9.79
N SER A 13 9.38 -32.10 10.93
CA SER A 13 8.04 -31.60 11.29
C SER A 13 7.62 -30.36 10.48
N ASP A 14 6.32 -30.12 10.33
CA ASP A 14 5.76 -28.99 9.54
C ASP A 14 6.13 -27.60 10.09
N GLY A 15 6.63 -27.53 11.33
CA GLY A 15 7.11 -26.30 11.98
C GLY A 15 8.62 -26.22 12.17
N ALA A 16 9.39 -27.14 11.59
CA ALA A 16 10.83 -27.20 11.80
C ALA A 16 11.56 -25.96 11.28
N SER A 17 12.67 -25.64 11.95
CA SER A 17 13.53 -24.54 11.53
C SER A 17 14.26 -24.89 10.22
N PHE A 18 14.68 -23.87 9.47
CA PHE A 18 15.44 -24.09 8.24
C PHE A 18 16.78 -24.81 8.49
N ASP A 19 17.40 -24.57 9.65
CA ASP A 19 18.63 -25.25 10.06
C ASP A 19 18.40 -26.76 10.29
N GLU A 20 17.23 -27.13 10.84
CA GLU A 20 16.84 -28.52 11.04
C GLU A 20 16.60 -29.23 9.70
N ILE A 21 15.96 -28.55 8.75
CA ILE A 21 15.78 -29.04 7.36
C ILE A 21 17.14 -29.28 6.68
N LEU A 22 18.08 -28.34 6.83
CA LEU A 22 19.42 -28.47 6.24
C LEU A 22 20.21 -29.63 6.89
N ARG A 23 20.11 -29.77 8.22
CA ARG A 23 20.73 -30.88 8.95
C ARG A 23 20.18 -32.24 8.51
N ALA A 24 18.86 -32.34 8.33
CA ALA A 24 18.21 -33.56 7.85
C ALA A 24 18.68 -33.92 6.44
N LYS A 25 18.71 -32.96 5.51
CA LYS A 25 19.25 -33.15 4.15
C LYS A 25 20.68 -33.70 4.18
N ASN A 26 21.57 -33.03 4.94
CA ASN A 26 22.97 -33.44 5.03
C ASN A 26 23.13 -34.84 5.63
N SER A 27 22.27 -35.23 6.58
CA SER A 27 22.29 -36.57 7.18
C SER A 27 21.86 -37.67 6.20
N ILE A 28 20.84 -37.41 5.37
CA ILE A 28 20.33 -38.38 4.39
C ILE A 28 21.32 -38.52 3.25
N VAL A 29 21.85 -37.41 2.72
CA VAL A 29 22.88 -37.43 1.66
C VAL A 29 24.16 -38.14 2.13
N ALA A 30 24.55 -37.98 3.41
CA ALA A 30 25.69 -38.71 3.96
C ALA A 30 25.46 -40.23 4.06
N THR A 31 24.20 -40.66 4.19
CA THR A 31 23.81 -42.07 4.32
C THR A 31 23.62 -42.74 2.95
N CYS A 32 23.11 -42.01 1.95
CA CYS A 32 22.76 -42.54 0.62
C CYS A 32 23.79 -42.23 -0.47
N LYS A 33 25.10 -42.30 -0.17
CA LYS A 33 26.18 -41.84 -1.07
C LYS A 33 26.18 -42.38 -2.51
N ASP A 34 25.58 -43.55 -2.75
CA ASP A 34 25.59 -44.22 -4.07
C ASP A 34 24.23 -44.20 -4.80
N ASP A 35 23.14 -43.76 -4.15
CA ASP A 35 21.81 -43.80 -4.76
C ASP A 35 21.41 -42.42 -5.30
N GLN A 36 21.79 -42.17 -6.55
CA GLN A 36 21.59 -40.91 -7.25
C GLN A 36 20.12 -40.49 -7.36
N GLU A 37 19.18 -41.45 -7.45
CA GLU A 37 17.75 -41.14 -7.52
C GLU A 37 17.23 -40.63 -6.18
N THR A 38 17.65 -41.25 -5.08
CA THR A 38 17.26 -40.77 -3.74
C THR A 38 17.86 -39.40 -3.42
N ILE A 39 19.09 -39.13 -3.83
CA ILE A 39 19.73 -37.82 -3.67
C ILE A 39 18.93 -36.76 -4.42
N ALA A 40 18.55 -37.02 -5.68
CA ALA A 40 17.75 -36.08 -6.46
C ALA A 40 16.37 -35.80 -5.83
N GLN A 41 15.73 -36.82 -5.24
CA GLN A 41 14.47 -36.66 -4.53
C GLN A 41 14.62 -35.84 -3.23
N VAL A 42 15.70 -36.04 -2.49
CA VAL A 42 16.02 -35.27 -1.27
C VAL A 42 16.31 -33.81 -1.60
N GLU A 43 17.03 -33.54 -2.70
CA GLU A 43 17.30 -32.18 -3.17
C GLU A 43 16.02 -31.48 -3.66
N ALA A 44 15.17 -32.18 -4.41
CA ALA A 44 13.87 -31.66 -4.81
C ALA A 44 12.96 -31.35 -3.61
N ALA A 45 12.99 -32.19 -2.56
CA ALA A 45 12.26 -31.94 -1.31
C ALA A 45 12.81 -30.72 -0.56
N TYR A 46 14.15 -30.59 -0.49
CA TYR A 46 14.82 -29.43 0.12
C TYR A 46 14.48 -28.12 -0.61
N ASP A 47 14.57 -28.10 -1.94
CA ASP A 47 14.26 -26.91 -2.75
C ASP A 47 12.81 -26.48 -2.60
N MET A 48 11.89 -27.42 -2.48
CA MET A 48 10.48 -27.12 -2.23
C MET A 48 10.25 -26.44 -0.87
N LEU A 49 10.88 -26.94 0.20
CA LEU A 49 10.79 -26.32 1.53
C LEU A 49 11.50 -24.96 1.59
N LEU A 50 12.63 -24.82 0.89
CA LEU A 50 13.31 -23.54 0.71
C LEU A 50 12.38 -22.52 0.02
N MET A 51 11.79 -22.88 -1.11
CA MET A 51 10.87 -22.00 -1.85
C MET A 51 9.62 -21.66 -1.03
N ARG A 52 9.07 -22.60 -0.24
CA ARG A 52 7.98 -22.33 0.71
C ARG A 52 8.39 -21.25 1.71
N SER A 53 9.57 -21.36 2.31
CA SER A 53 10.06 -20.39 3.30
C SER A 53 10.28 -19.00 2.69
N LEU A 54 10.80 -18.92 1.47
CA LEU A 54 10.98 -17.65 0.74
C LEU A 54 9.65 -17.01 0.38
N THR A 55 8.67 -17.81 -0.02
CA THR A 55 7.31 -17.35 -0.32
C THR A 55 6.62 -16.81 0.94
N GLN A 56 6.79 -17.50 2.08
CA GLN A 56 6.28 -17.03 3.38
C GLN A 56 6.92 -15.69 3.80
N ARG A 57 8.23 -15.51 3.60
CA ARG A 57 8.93 -14.24 3.84
C ARG A 57 8.42 -13.12 2.93
N ARG A 58 8.22 -13.39 1.64
CA ARG A 58 7.61 -12.42 0.71
C ARG A 58 6.18 -12.05 1.13
N ALA A 59 5.44 -12.99 1.71
CA ALA A 59 4.08 -12.76 2.24
C ALA A 59 4.06 -12.10 3.63
N GLY A 60 5.22 -11.74 4.21
CA GLY A 60 5.32 -11.12 5.53
C GLY A 60 5.05 -12.07 6.70
N LYS A 61 4.92 -13.38 6.45
CA LYS A 61 4.75 -14.41 7.48
C LYS A 61 6.13 -14.99 7.83
N VAL A 62 6.82 -14.36 8.77
CA VAL A 62 8.08 -14.93 9.30
C VAL A 62 7.73 -15.96 10.37
N VAL A 63 7.97 -17.24 10.08
CA VAL A 63 7.62 -18.37 10.96
C VAL A 63 8.41 -18.34 12.28
N SER A 64 9.61 -17.73 12.30
CA SER A 64 10.45 -17.67 13.48
C SER A 64 10.60 -16.25 14.04
N SER A 65 10.20 -16.08 15.31
CA SER A 65 10.41 -14.85 16.09
C SER A 65 11.87 -14.55 16.40
N ASN A 66 12.79 -15.49 16.13
CA ASN A 66 14.23 -15.35 16.38
C ASN A 66 14.99 -14.62 15.25
N ILE A 67 14.36 -14.39 14.10
CA ILE A 67 14.99 -13.61 13.02
C ILE A 67 14.90 -12.14 13.40
N ARG A 68 15.97 -11.63 14.02
CA ARG A 68 16.12 -10.20 14.29
C ARG A 68 16.36 -9.49 12.96
N TYR A 69 15.46 -8.58 12.62
CA TYR A 69 15.70 -7.65 11.52
C TYR A 69 16.99 -6.89 11.82
N ALA A 70 17.92 -6.88 10.86
CA ALA A 70 19.12 -6.08 10.96
C ALA A 70 18.69 -4.62 11.01
N ASP A 71 18.70 -4.04 12.21
CA ASP A 71 18.57 -2.61 12.45
C ASP A 71 17.36 -1.92 11.80
N VAL A 72 16.16 -2.24 12.28
CA VAL A 72 15.21 -1.14 12.50
C VAL A 72 15.53 -0.58 13.88
N LYS A 73 16.51 0.32 13.93
CA LYS A 73 16.60 1.29 15.02
C LYS A 73 15.19 1.88 15.12
N PRO A 74 14.45 1.76 16.23
CA PRO A 74 13.18 2.44 16.33
C PRO A 74 13.49 3.91 16.05
N VAL A 75 13.00 4.41 14.92
CA VAL A 75 13.04 5.83 14.63
C VAL A 75 12.15 6.41 15.71
N SER A 76 12.80 6.84 16.79
CA SER A 76 12.24 7.82 17.70
C SER A 76 11.87 8.96 16.77
N GLY A 77 10.58 9.07 16.44
CA GLY A 77 10.08 10.14 15.60
C GLY A 77 10.60 11.46 16.15
N PRO A 78 10.90 12.45 15.29
CA PRO A 78 11.32 13.77 15.76
C PRO A 78 10.33 14.22 16.82
N GLY A 79 10.84 14.67 17.97
CA GLY A 79 10.02 15.18 19.06
C GLY A 79 9.12 16.31 18.55
N ILE A 80 7.89 15.97 18.18
CA ILE A 80 6.79 16.90 18.03
C ILE A 80 6.09 16.88 19.39
N GLY A 81 5.91 18.07 19.96
CA GLY A 81 5.39 18.28 21.31
C GLY A 81 4.05 17.58 21.61
N PRO A 82 3.55 17.71 22.84
CA PRO A 82 2.47 16.88 23.36
C PRO A 82 1.23 16.94 22.46
N VAL A 83 1.02 15.85 21.70
CA VAL A 83 -0.15 15.67 20.85
C VAL A 83 -1.40 15.67 21.75
N PRO A 84 -2.46 16.41 21.42
CA PRO A 84 -3.68 16.48 22.23
C PRO A 84 -4.31 15.10 22.50
N GLN A 85 -4.84 14.87 23.70
CA GLN A 85 -5.41 13.57 24.12
C GLN A 85 -6.54 13.05 23.22
N TRP A 86 -7.31 13.94 22.57
CA TRP A 86 -8.38 13.57 21.64
C TRP A 86 -7.83 12.84 20.40
N MET A 87 -6.63 13.22 19.95
CA MET A 87 -5.95 12.61 18.82
C MET A 87 -5.24 11.31 19.21
N GLN A 88 -4.68 11.24 20.42
CA GLN A 88 -4.08 10.01 20.95
C GLN A 88 -5.10 8.88 21.16
N THR A 89 -6.31 9.22 21.61
CA THR A 89 -7.38 8.24 21.87
C THR A 89 -7.96 7.69 20.57
N THR A 90 -7.94 8.51 19.51
CA THR A 90 -8.33 8.09 18.17
C THR A 90 -7.25 7.18 17.58
N ILE A 91 -5.99 7.62 17.53
CA ILE A 91 -4.87 6.85 16.95
C ILE A 91 -4.63 5.51 17.66
N LYS A 92 -4.89 5.40 18.97
CA LYS A 92 -4.79 4.13 19.71
C LYS A 92 -5.86 3.09 19.34
N ASN A 93 -6.98 3.52 18.76
CA ASN A 93 -8.10 2.66 18.38
C ASN A 93 -8.27 2.54 16.86
N THR A 94 -7.55 3.32 16.05
CA THR A 94 -7.60 3.21 14.58
C THR A 94 -6.55 2.20 14.11
N PRO A 95 -6.92 1.15 13.34
CA PRO A 95 -5.99 0.17 12.79
C PRO A 95 -5.26 0.72 11.54
N VAL A 96 -4.80 1.97 11.62
CA VAL A 96 -4.19 2.76 10.56
C VAL A 96 -2.84 3.24 11.07
N SER A 97 -1.76 2.74 10.46
CA SER A 97 -0.40 3.10 10.83
C SER A 97 0.03 4.31 10.02
N VAL A 98 0.40 5.40 10.71
CA VAL A 98 0.95 6.60 10.08
C VAL A 98 2.45 6.39 9.90
N GLU A 99 2.91 6.19 8.67
CA GLU A 99 4.33 6.00 8.38
C GLU A 99 4.80 7.02 7.34
N THR A 100 5.95 7.65 7.59
CA THR A 100 6.54 8.62 6.68
C THR A 100 6.98 7.92 5.39
N PRO A 101 6.49 8.35 4.22
CA PRO A 101 6.79 7.68 2.96
C PRO A 101 8.27 7.77 2.60
N SER A 102 8.76 6.76 1.86
CA SER A 102 10.08 6.83 1.25
C SER A 102 10.13 7.93 0.18
N THR A 103 11.25 8.63 0.07
CA THR A 103 11.43 9.79 -0.83
C THR A 103 11.17 9.46 -2.31
N GLY A 104 11.44 8.22 -2.74
CA GLY A 104 11.16 7.76 -4.10
C GLY A 104 9.67 7.56 -4.41
N GLU A 105 8.90 7.06 -3.44
CA GLU A 105 7.45 6.89 -3.60
C GLU A 105 6.70 8.22 -3.50
N LEU A 106 7.22 9.16 -2.70
CA LEU A 106 6.70 10.52 -2.61
C LEU A 106 6.75 11.21 -3.98
N GLY A 107 7.86 11.10 -4.71
CA GLY A 107 7.99 11.72 -6.04
C GLY A 107 7.00 11.17 -7.07
N LEU A 108 6.82 9.84 -7.13
CA LEU A 108 5.86 9.22 -8.05
C LEU A 108 4.41 9.57 -7.68
N GLN A 109 4.07 9.50 -6.41
CA GLN A 109 2.72 9.80 -5.94
C GLN A 109 2.40 11.29 -6.11
N ALA A 110 3.32 12.19 -5.75
CA ALA A 110 3.16 13.63 -5.98
C ALA A 110 3.07 13.96 -7.47
N GLY A 111 3.80 13.24 -8.34
CA GLY A 111 3.68 13.38 -9.79
C GLY A 111 2.30 12.99 -10.31
N VAL A 112 1.76 11.83 -9.88
CA VAL A 112 0.44 11.35 -10.33
C VAL A 112 -0.69 12.26 -9.85
N TYR A 113 -0.75 12.55 -8.54
CA TYR A 113 -1.80 13.44 -8.00
C TYR A 113 -1.61 14.89 -8.44
N GLY A 114 -0.37 15.36 -8.59
CA GLY A 114 -0.06 16.69 -9.12
C GLY A 114 -0.51 16.84 -10.56
N ALA A 115 -0.27 15.85 -11.42
CA ALA A 115 -0.77 15.84 -12.80
C ALA A 115 -2.30 15.86 -12.86
N LEU A 116 -2.97 15.11 -11.97
CA LEU A 116 -4.43 15.11 -11.89
C LEU A 116 -5.00 16.44 -11.39
N MET A 117 -4.33 17.11 -10.42
CA MET A 117 -4.74 18.46 -9.98
C MET A 117 -4.55 19.49 -11.09
N VAL A 118 -3.40 19.49 -11.79
CA VAL A 118 -3.18 20.38 -12.95
C VAL A 118 -4.21 20.11 -14.05
N LEU A 119 -4.52 18.84 -14.32
CA LEU A 119 -5.54 18.48 -15.30
C LEU A 119 -6.92 18.99 -14.86
N THR A 120 -7.28 18.86 -13.58
CA THR A 120 -8.53 19.40 -13.02
C THR A 120 -8.60 20.91 -13.19
N TYR A 121 -7.53 21.62 -12.87
CA TYR A 121 -7.43 23.07 -13.01
C TYR A 121 -7.55 23.54 -14.46
N VAL A 122 -6.86 22.87 -15.40
CA VAL A 122 -6.99 23.18 -16.83
C VAL A 122 -8.42 22.95 -17.30
N ASN A 123 -9.06 21.84 -16.92
CA ASN A 123 -10.45 21.57 -17.30
C ASN A 123 -11.47 22.52 -16.62
N GLY A 124 -11.16 23.03 -15.43
CA GLY A 124 -12.00 24.01 -14.71
C GLY A 124 -11.86 25.46 -15.22
N THR A 125 -10.79 25.75 -15.98
CA THR A 125 -10.50 27.08 -16.56
C THR A 125 -10.71 27.17 -18.07
N SER A 126 -10.71 26.04 -18.79
CA SER A 126 -10.86 26.03 -20.26
C SER A 126 -12.30 25.83 -20.72
N MET A 127 -12.74 26.66 -21.66
CA MET A 127 -13.89 26.38 -22.53
C MET A 127 -13.69 25.03 -23.24
N PRO A 128 -14.77 24.31 -23.60
CA PRO A 128 -14.71 22.91 -24.01
C PRO A 128 -14.12 22.79 -25.41
N SER A 129 -12.81 22.60 -25.57
CA SER A 129 -12.26 22.46 -26.93
C SER A 129 -10.95 21.67 -27.10
N VAL A 130 -10.46 20.91 -26.12
CA VAL A 130 -9.19 20.16 -26.30
C VAL A 130 -9.34 18.62 -26.30
N ALA A 131 -10.56 18.08 -26.18
CA ALA A 131 -10.80 16.65 -26.43
C ALA A 131 -12.19 16.42 -27.05
N PRO A 132 -12.30 15.84 -28.27
CA PRO A 132 -13.59 15.64 -28.96
C PRO A 132 -14.52 14.58 -28.33
N TYR A 133 -14.21 14.09 -27.13
CA TYR A 133 -14.93 12.98 -26.48
C TYR A 133 -15.63 13.39 -25.17
N ALA A 134 -15.68 14.69 -24.85
CA ALA A 134 -16.25 15.20 -23.60
C ALA A 134 -17.79 15.29 -23.65
N GLY A 135 -18.45 14.14 -23.78
CA GLY A 135 -19.84 13.93 -23.36
C GLY A 135 -19.97 13.20 -22.02
N ALA A 136 -18.82 12.87 -21.39
CA ALA A 136 -18.75 12.17 -20.12
C ALA A 136 -18.23 13.14 -19.04
N ASP A 137 -18.79 13.04 -17.82
CA ASP A 137 -18.44 13.85 -16.65
C ASP A 137 -16.90 13.86 -16.41
N VAL A 138 -16.22 14.88 -16.94
CA VAL A 138 -14.75 15.02 -16.87
C VAL A 138 -14.25 15.02 -15.40
N PRO A 139 -14.90 15.73 -14.45
CA PRO A 139 -14.55 15.62 -13.04
C PRO A 139 -14.74 14.20 -12.49
N GLY A 140 -15.80 13.49 -12.91
CA GLY A 140 -16.07 12.11 -12.51
C GLY A 140 -14.96 11.15 -12.96
N LEU A 141 -14.44 11.32 -14.17
CA LEU A 141 -13.33 10.51 -14.69
C LEU A 141 -12.03 10.75 -13.91
N ILE A 142 -11.73 12.01 -13.58
CA ILE A 142 -10.55 12.39 -12.78
C ILE A 142 -10.65 11.79 -11.37
N LEU A 143 -11.83 11.86 -10.75
CA LEU A 143 -12.10 11.27 -9.44
C LEU A 143 -12.03 9.74 -9.46
N ALA A 144 -12.55 9.09 -10.50
CA ALA A 144 -12.42 7.64 -10.65
C ALA A 144 -10.96 7.21 -10.83
N THR A 145 -10.18 7.98 -11.60
CA THR A 145 -8.76 7.70 -11.86
C THR A 145 -7.93 7.87 -10.58
N SER A 146 -8.18 8.93 -9.81
CA SER A 146 -7.52 9.18 -8.53
C SER A 146 -7.89 8.16 -7.45
N PHE A 147 -9.14 7.70 -7.43
CA PHE A 147 -9.56 6.57 -6.61
C PHE A 147 -8.82 5.29 -6.98
N GLY A 148 -8.73 4.96 -8.27
CA GLY A 148 -7.96 3.82 -8.76
C GLY A 148 -6.48 3.90 -8.39
N ALA A 149 -5.87 5.08 -8.55
CA ALA A 149 -4.49 5.34 -8.15
C ALA A 149 -4.29 5.15 -6.63
N SER A 150 -5.22 5.63 -5.81
CA SER A 150 -5.21 5.43 -4.35
C SER A 150 -5.18 3.94 -4.00
N LEU A 151 -6.05 3.13 -4.61
CA LEU A 151 -6.10 1.68 -4.36
C LEU A 151 -4.81 1.00 -4.81
N TYR A 152 -4.26 1.38 -5.97
CA TYR A 152 -3.03 0.81 -6.50
C TYR A 152 -1.84 1.06 -5.55
N PHE A 153 -1.62 2.30 -5.14
CA PHE A 153 -0.52 2.65 -4.23
C PHE A 153 -0.67 1.98 -2.86
N MET A 154 -1.90 1.89 -2.35
CA MET A 154 -2.16 1.27 -1.06
C MET A 154 -2.00 -0.26 -1.12
N THR A 155 -2.35 -0.90 -2.24
CA THR A 155 -2.09 -2.33 -2.47
C THR A 155 -0.60 -2.62 -2.64
N LYS A 156 0.15 -1.75 -3.33
CA LYS A 156 1.62 -1.81 -3.41
C LYS A 156 2.27 -1.74 -2.03
N LYS A 157 1.67 -1.00 -1.10
CA LYS A 157 2.05 -0.92 0.32
C LYS A 157 1.60 -2.12 1.15
N ASN A 158 1.19 -3.26 0.59
CA ASN A 158 0.73 -4.46 1.33
C ASN A 158 -0.50 -4.22 2.25
N VAL A 159 -1.29 -3.18 2.00
CA VAL A 159 -2.57 -3.00 2.69
C VAL A 159 -3.59 -3.93 2.06
N LYS A 160 -4.40 -4.61 2.88
CA LYS A 160 -5.49 -5.47 2.38
C LYS A 160 -6.48 -4.61 1.59
N LEU A 161 -6.90 -5.08 0.41
CA LEU A 161 -7.78 -4.33 -0.50
C LEU A 161 -9.07 -3.83 0.19
N GLY A 162 -9.68 -4.65 1.07
CA GLY A 162 -10.87 -4.21 1.83
C GLY A 162 -10.60 -3.04 2.78
N LYS A 163 -9.45 -3.03 3.47
CA LYS A 163 -9.06 -1.89 4.33
C LYS A 163 -8.74 -0.66 3.49
N ALA A 164 -8.00 -0.87 2.40
CA ALA A 164 -7.65 0.14 1.43
C ALA A 164 -8.91 0.87 0.91
N THR A 165 -9.93 0.12 0.49
CA THR A 165 -11.19 0.70 0.02
C THR A 165 -11.88 1.55 1.09
N ILE A 166 -11.98 1.07 2.33
CA ILE A 166 -12.62 1.82 3.43
C ILE A 166 -11.87 3.14 3.70
N ILE A 167 -10.54 3.08 3.72
CA ILE A 167 -9.68 4.24 3.95
C ILE A 167 -9.83 5.26 2.81
N THR A 168 -9.81 4.83 1.55
CA THR A 168 -9.99 5.72 0.39
C THR A 168 -11.38 6.35 0.35
N ILE A 169 -12.43 5.58 0.69
CA ILE A 169 -13.80 6.10 0.79
C ILE A 169 -13.89 7.15 1.91
N GLY A 170 -13.30 6.88 3.08
CA GLY A 170 -13.21 7.85 4.17
C GLY A 170 -12.55 9.15 3.72
N GLY A 171 -11.50 9.03 2.90
CA GLY A 171 -10.83 10.17 2.27
C GLY A 171 -11.65 10.97 1.29
N LEU A 172 -12.40 10.26 0.45
CA LEU A 172 -13.33 10.87 -0.50
C LEU A 172 -14.39 11.69 0.24
N VAL A 173 -15.00 11.11 1.28
CA VAL A 173 -16.03 11.78 2.09
C VAL A 173 -15.44 12.98 2.82
N ALA A 174 -14.27 12.82 3.45
CA ALA A 174 -13.60 13.92 4.14
C ALA A 174 -13.24 15.07 3.18
N GLY A 175 -12.68 14.74 2.01
CA GLY A 175 -12.33 15.71 0.98
C GLY A 175 -13.56 16.43 0.41
N ALA A 176 -14.66 15.71 0.19
CA ALA A 176 -15.91 16.29 -0.30
C ALA A 176 -16.53 17.25 0.72
N VAL A 177 -16.60 16.85 2.00
CA VAL A 177 -17.16 17.70 3.08
C VAL A 177 -16.34 18.97 3.24
N VAL A 178 -15.01 18.87 3.26
CA VAL A 178 -14.13 20.04 3.36
C VAL A 178 -14.25 20.90 2.10
N GLY A 179 -14.23 20.30 0.91
CA GLY A 179 -14.39 21.01 -0.36
C GLY A 179 -15.70 21.80 -0.44
N SER A 180 -16.82 21.19 -0.07
CA SER A 180 -18.13 21.86 -0.04
C SER A 180 -18.24 22.95 1.04
N ALA A 181 -17.60 22.77 2.19
CA ALA A 181 -17.55 23.82 3.22
C ALA A 181 -16.74 25.03 2.74
N VAL A 182 -15.62 24.79 2.05
CA VAL A 182 -14.78 25.84 1.47
C VAL A 182 -15.50 26.54 0.32
N GLU A 183 -16.19 25.81 -0.54
CA GLU A 183 -17.05 26.36 -1.61
C GLU A 183 -18.11 27.32 -1.04
N ASN A 184 -18.83 26.87 -0.02
CA ASN A 184 -19.88 27.65 0.65
C ASN A 184 -19.31 28.89 1.35
N TRP A 185 -18.09 28.80 1.90
CA TRP A 185 -17.43 29.91 2.58
C TRP A 185 -16.85 30.95 1.61
N LEU A 186 -16.25 30.50 0.50
CA LEU A 186 -15.69 31.41 -0.50
C LEU A 186 -16.76 32.11 -1.34
N GLN A 187 -18.02 31.66 -1.30
CA GLN A 187 -19.07 32.15 -2.20
C GLN A 187 -18.54 32.23 -3.64
N VAL A 188 -18.05 31.09 -4.17
CA VAL A 188 -17.34 31.00 -5.46
C VAL A 188 -18.17 31.53 -6.64
N ASP A 189 -19.48 31.70 -6.44
CA ASP A 189 -20.39 32.42 -7.35
C ASP A 189 -20.10 33.94 -7.53
N ILE A 190 -19.34 34.57 -6.62
CA ILE A 190 -19.18 36.03 -6.54
C ILE A 190 -17.73 36.52 -6.72
N VAL A 191 -16.71 35.74 -6.34
CA VAL A 191 -15.30 36.06 -6.63
C VAL A 191 -14.59 34.81 -7.15
N PRO A 192 -14.12 34.80 -8.41
CA PRO A 192 -13.39 33.66 -8.95
C PRO A 192 -12.09 33.47 -8.18
N PHE A 193 -12.01 32.39 -7.41
CA PHE A 193 -10.76 31.95 -6.79
C PHE A 193 -9.92 31.27 -7.88
N LEU A 194 -8.76 31.87 -8.21
CA LEU A 194 -7.82 31.32 -9.20
C LEU A 194 -8.44 31.03 -10.59
N SER A 195 -9.40 31.85 -11.06
CA SER A 195 -10.04 31.73 -12.38
C SER A 195 -10.92 30.49 -12.61
N LEU A 196 -11.19 29.69 -11.57
CA LEU A 196 -12.09 28.53 -11.66
C LEU A 196 -13.55 28.99 -11.69
N HIS A 197 -14.26 28.68 -12.78
CA HIS A 197 -15.68 29.04 -12.98
C HIS A 197 -16.66 27.97 -12.49
N SER A 198 -16.17 26.83 -11.99
CA SER A 198 -17.02 25.69 -11.62
C SER A 198 -16.82 25.29 -10.16
N PRO A 199 -17.89 25.29 -9.34
CA PRO A 199 -17.84 24.80 -7.97
C PRO A 199 -17.36 23.34 -7.87
N ALA A 200 -17.68 22.51 -8.88
CA ALA A 200 -17.23 21.12 -8.96
C ALA A 200 -15.69 20.97 -9.09
N ALA A 201 -15.01 21.96 -9.67
CA ALA A 201 -13.55 21.96 -9.79
C ALA A 201 -12.88 22.17 -8.42
N VAL A 202 -13.43 23.06 -7.59
CA VAL A 202 -12.93 23.32 -6.23
C VAL A 202 -13.09 22.07 -5.37
N VAL A 203 -14.27 21.46 -5.36
CA VAL A 203 -14.53 20.24 -4.57
C VAL A 203 -13.61 19.08 -5.00
N SER A 204 -13.36 18.92 -6.30
CA SER A 204 -12.49 17.85 -6.79
C SER A 204 -11.01 18.06 -6.44
N GLU A 205 -10.50 19.29 -6.37
CA GLU A 205 -9.14 19.56 -5.86
C GLU A 205 -8.98 19.15 -4.39
N PHE A 206 -9.95 19.47 -3.53
CA PHE A 206 -9.92 19.06 -2.12
C PHE A 206 -10.01 17.54 -1.95
N ILE A 207 -10.77 16.85 -2.82
CA ILE A 207 -10.82 15.39 -2.84
C ILE A 207 -9.47 14.81 -3.26
N LEU A 208 -8.85 15.32 -4.32
CA LEU A 208 -7.54 14.87 -4.80
C LEU A 208 -6.46 15.08 -3.74
N PHE A 209 -6.49 16.21 -3.03
CA PHE A 209 -5.56 16.49 -1.95
C PHE A 209 -5.76 15.55 -0.75
N SER A 210 -7.02 15.31 -0.37
CA SER A 210 -7.36 14.34 0.68
C SER A 210 -6.87 12.92 0.33
N GLN A 211 -7.16 12.46 -0.89
CA GLN A 211 -6.72 11.16 -1.38
C GLN A 211 -5.20 11.05 -1.49
N PHE A 212 -4.52 12.13 -1.89
CA PHE A 212 -3.07 12.21 -1.88
C PHE A 212 -2.53 12.00 -0.47
N LEU A 213 -3.01 12.75 0.53
CA LEU A 213 -2.57 12.59 1.91
C LEU A 213 -2.82 11.18 2.44
N ILE A 214 -3.97 10.61 2.13
CA ILE A 214 -4.35 9.28 2.60
C ILE A 214 -3.49 8.21 1.96
N SER A 215 -3.29 8.27 0.65
CA SER A 215 -2.41 7.35 -0.03
C SER A 215 -0.95 7.51 0.43
N LEU A 216 -0.56 8.68 0.95
CA LEU A 216 0.82 8.97 1.37
C LEU A 216 1.09 8.49 2.80
N TYR A 217 0.21 8.85 3.73
CA TYR A 217 0.40 8.70 5.17
C TYR A 217 -0.32 7.51 5.79
N LEU A 218 -1.42 7.01 5.19
CA LEU A 218 -2.18 5.91 5.78
C LEU A 218 -1.77 4.55 5.20
N ARG A 219 -1.64 3.57 6.10
CA ARG A 219 -1.38 2.17 5.81
C ARG A 219 -2.21 1.24 6.71
#